data_AF-A0A7J3BR97-F1
#
_entry.id   AF-A0A7J3BR97-F1
#
_cell.length_a   1.000
_cell.length_b   1.000
_cell.length_c   1.000
_cell.angle_alpha   90.00
_cell.angle_beta   90.00
_cell.angle_gamma   90.00
#
_symmetry.space_group_name_H-M   'P 1'
#
loop_
_entity.id
_entity.type
_entity.pdbx_description
1 polymer ?
#
loop_
_entity_poly.entity_id
_entity_poly.type
_entity_poly.pdbx_seq_one_letter_code
_entity_poly.pdbx_strand_id
1 'polypeptide(L)' 'MSKKSLQKKKKLAKAARKNRRIPAFVILKTARKVSYNPNRRNWRTDKLRIKEE' A
#
# COMPACT_ATOMS: atom_id res chain seq x y z
N MET A 1 -2.36 -21.82 6.78
CA MET A 1 -2.91 -20.44 6.57
C MET A 1 -4.42 -20.54 6.49
N SER A 2 -5.10 -19.98 7.49
CA SER A 2 -6.55 -20.15 7.74
C SER A 2 -7.46 -19.59 6.61
N LYS A 3 -8.72 -20.04 6.57
CA LYS A 3 -9.82 -19.45 5.77
C LYS A 3 -10.05 -18.00 6.25
N LYS A 4 -9.49 -17.04 5.52
CA LYS A 4 -9.73 -15.60 5.75
C LYS A 4 -11.09 -15.20 5.20
N SER A 5 -11.83 -14.37 5.94
CA SER A 5 -13.07 -13.75 5.49
C SER A 5 -12.88 -12.93 4.20
N LEU A 6 -13.95 -12.76 3.42
CA LEU A 6 -13.92 -11.99 2.18
C LEU A 6 -13.49 -10.53 2.41
N GLN A 7 -14.00 -9.91 3.49
CA GLN A 7 -13.65 -8.54 3.85
C GLN A 7 -12.14 -8.39 4.12
N LYS A 8 -11.55 -9.33 4.87
CA LYS A 8 -10.10 -9.33 5.11
C LYS A 8 -9.30 -9.49 3.83
N LYS A 9 -9.72 -10.37 2.91
CA LYS A 9 -9.08 -10.52 1.59
C LYS A 9 -9.15 -9.21 0.78
N LYS A 10 -10.30 -8.53 0.75
CA LYS A 10 -10.46 -7.24 0.07
C LYS A 10 -9.55 -6.15 0.68
N LYS A 11 -9.51 -6.03 2.01
CA LYS A 11 -8.64 -5.09 2.73
C LYS A 11 -7.16 -5.36 2.42
N LEU A 12 -6.73 -6.63 2.42
CA LEU A 12 -5.37 -7.05 2.06
C LEU A 12 -5.03 -6.74 0.59
N ALA A 13 -5.93 -7.03 -0.35
CA ALA A 13 -5.74 -6.72 -1.76
C ALA A 13 -5.58 -5.20 -1.98
N LYS A 14 -6.39 -4.38 -1.31
CA LYS A 14 -6.26 -2.92 -1.34
C LYS A 14 -4.91 -2.46 -0.78
N ALA A 15 -4.47 -3.04 0.34
CA ALA A 15 -3.17 -2.74 0.93
C ALA A 15 -2.00 -3.11 0.02
N ALA A 16 -2.09 -4.22 -0.70
CA ALA A 16 -1.10 -4.62 -1.70
C ALA A 16 -1.05 -3.61 -2.87
N ARG A 17 -2.20 -3.20 -3.41
CA ARG A 17 -2.29 -2.22 -4.52
C ARG A 17 -1.71 -0.85 -4.16
N LYS A 18 -1.85 -0.41 -2.91
CA LYS A 18 -1.29 0.87 -2.44
C LYS A 18 0.24 0.84 -2.31
N ASN A 19 0.84 -0.33 -2.12
CA ASN A 19 2.28 -0.48 -1.84
C ASN A 19 3.16 -0.44 -3.10
N ARG A 20 2.93 0.57 -3.96
CA ARG A 20 3.66 0.76 -5.21
C ARG A 20 4.48 2.05 -5.18
N ARG A 21 5.52 2.11 -6.02
CA ARG A 21 6.26 3.34 -6.28
C ARG A 21 5.36 4.34 -7.03
N ILE A 22 5.65 5.62 -6.86
CA ILE A 22 5.01 6.67 -7.65
C ILE A 22 5.45 6.53 -9.12
N PRO A 23 4.54 6.73 -10.09
CA PRO A 23 4.88 6.70 -11.51
C PRO A 23 5.95 7.72 -11.89
N ALA A 24 6.82 7.35 -12.83
CA ALA A 24 7.96 8.17 -13.24
C ALA A 24 7.53 9.56 -13.77
N PHE A 25 6.45 9.64 -14.55
CA PHE A 25 5.96 10.91 -15.10
C PHE A 25 5.53 11.93 -14.03
N VAL A 26 5.13 11.48 -12.83
CA VAL A 26 4.82 12.38 -11.70
C VAL A 26 6.10 12.98 -11.14
N ILE A 27 7.16 12.18 -11.11
CA ILE A 27 8.50 12.56 -10.65
C ILE A 27 9.20 13.48 -11.66
N LEU A 28 8.85 13.42 -12.95
CA LEU A 28 9.49 14.26 -13.99
C LEU A 28 8.93 15.69 -14.07
N LYS A 29 7.90 16.05 -13.29
CA LYS A 29 7.33 17.41 -13.32
C LYS A 29 8.30 18.45 -12.75
N THR A 30 8.38 19.62 -13.39
CA THR A 30 9.31 20.71 -13.05
C THR A 30 9.19 21.21 -11.60
N ALA A 31 7.97 21.35 -11.09
CA ALA A 31 7.69 21.73 -9.69
C ALA A 31 7.05 20.56 -8.90
N ARG A 32 7.68 19.37 -8.95
CA ARG A 32 7.15 18.19 -8.27
C ARG A 32 7.15 18.39 -6.74
N LYS A 33 6.02 18.11 -6.11
CA LYS A 33 5.88 18.12 -4.64
C LYS A 33 6.19 16.77 -3.99
N VAL A 34 6.18 15.69 -4.78
CA VAL A 34 6.29 14.33 -4.27
C VAL A 34 7.34 13.56 -5.07
N SER A 35 8.34 13.01 -4.39
CA SER A 35 9.44 12.24 -4.99
C SER A 35 9.34 10.73 -4.73
N TYR A 36 8.74 10.32 -3.61
CA TYR A 36 8.50 8.92 -3.24
C TYR A 36 7.15 8.75 -2.57
N ASN A 37 6.67 7.51 -2.45
CA ASN A 37 5.43 7.20 -1.73
C ASN A 37 5.72 7.13 -0.22
N PRO A 38 5.30 8.12 0.59
CA PRO A 38 5.55 8.12 2.03
C PRO A 38 4.80 6.98 2.74
N ASN A 39 3.70 6.51 2.15
CA ASN A 39 2.87 5.43 2.69
C ASN A 39 3.29 4.05 2.17
N ARG A 40 4.53 3.92 1.63
CA ARG A 40 5.08 2.62 1.24
C ARG A 40 5.35 1.81 2.50
N ARG A 41 4.95 0.54 2.47
CA ARG A 41 4.99 -0.35 3.63
C ARG A 41 5.76 -1.62 3.34
N ASN A 42 6.51 -2.14 4.31
CA ASN A 42 7.12 -3.46 4.22
C ASN A 42 6.51 -4.40 5.28
N TRP A 43 6.29 -5.66 4.93
CA TRP A 43 5.63 -6.64 5.80
C TRP A 43 6.48 -7.05 7.01
N ARG A 44 7.80 -6.83 6.96
CA ARG A 44 8.71 -7.11 8.08
C ARG A 44 8.70 -5.97 9.10
N THR A 45 8.75 -4.72 8.65
CA THR A 45 8.91 -3.55 9.51
C THR A 45 7.58 -2.97 9.98
N ASP A 46 6.52 -3.03 9.17
CA ASP A 46 5.21 -2.47 9.50
C ASP A 46 4.08 -3.48 9.23
N LYS A 47 3.40 -3.85 10.32
CA LYS A 47 2.39 -4.91 10.36
C LYS A 47 0.99 -4.31 10.17
N LEU A 48 0.25 -4.90 9.23
CA LEU A 48 -1.14 -4.55 8.97
C LEU A 48 -2.05 -5.05 10.11
N ARG A 49 -2.50 -4.14 10.98
CA ARG A 49 -3.51 -4.41 12.03
C ARG A 49 -4.93 -4.37 11.44
N ILE A 50 -5.28 -5.35 10.60
CA ILE A 50 -6.60 -5.40 9.95
C ILE A 50 -7.63 -6.04 10.87
N LYS A 51 -8.65 -5.26 11.26
CA LYS A 51 -9.85 -5.75 11.96
C LYS A 51 -10.87 -6.36 10.97
N GLU A 52 -11.55 -7.40 11.42
CA GLU A 52 -12.51 -8.19 10.62
C GLU A 52 -13.97 -7.75 10.79
N GLU A 53 -14.22 -6.75 11.64
CA GLU A 53 -15.51 -6.01 11.66
C GLU A 53 -15.92 -5.54 10.25
#